data_AF-A0A7J7DYG2-F1
#
_entry.id   AF-A0A7J7DYG2-F1
#
_cell.length_a   1.000
_cell.length_b   1.000
_cell.length_c   1.000
_cell.angle_alpha   90.00
_cell.angle_beta   90.00
_cell.angle_gamma   90.00
#
_symmetry.space_group_name_H-M   'P 1'
#
loop_
_entity.id
_entity.type
_entity.pdbx_description
1 polymer ?
#
loop_
_entity_poly.entity_id
_entity_poly.type
_entity_poly.pdbx_seq_one_letter_code
_entity_poly.pdbx_strand_id
1 'polypeptide(L)'
;MSLDNLLRYLIESQGEQNATKDDAQAIIHSVRHLNIIPRGLHLEAFFRYLLGDINSPLPPPQVCNDMNAPLAHYFLFTGHNSYLTGNQLSSSSSVVPIIKALRRGVRVIELDLWPNSAKNNVLVTHGGTLTSSVKLLKCLRAIKDNAFYASEYPVVITFEDHLTPNLQAKVAKMVNGTFGDMLFVPQSDKLEEFPSPEYLKKKVMISTKPPKEYLETQTREEKETSEKSKKSSKKTNSEIKPETNEKDQLNEEEHLEEEDEDKTAPEYRHLIAIHAAKVKGAVEDCLTIDPKKARRLSLSEQELEDATKMHGSDIVRFTQQNFLRVYPKGTRISSSNYNPFVAWMHGAQMVAFNMQGYGKYLWIMQAMFRANGGCGYVKKPDFLLNAAFDTDMIPPVKKILKVKVYMGEGWDLDFAGTHFDLYSPPDFFVKVSKMIDTVFDS
;
A
#
# COMPACT_ATOMS: atom_id res chain seq x y z
N MET A 1 32.18 -34.82 5.63
CA MET A 1 31.17 -34.97 4.55
C MET A 1 31.84 -34.68 3.22
N SER A 2 31.88 -35.61 2.28
CA SER A 2 32.41 -35.36 0.92
C SER A 2 31.47 -34.47 0.10
N LEU A 3 31.93 -33.97 -1.04
CA LEU A 3 31.11 -33.22 -1.99
C LEU A 3 29.83 -34.00 -2.40
N ASP A 4 29.98 -35.27 -2.78
CA ASP A 4 28.83 -36.10 -3.19
C ASP A 4 27.85 -36.35 -2.03
N ASN A 5 28.35 -36.48 -0.79
CA ASN A 5 27.49 -36.63 0.38
C ASN A 5 26.75 -35.32 0.73
N LEU A 6 27.39 -34.17 0.51
CA LEU A 6 26.74 -32.87 0.70
C LEU A 6 25.66 -32.65 -0.36
N LEU A 7 25.93 -32.96 -1.63
CA LEU A 7 24.92 -32.91 -2.69
C LEU A 7 23.72 -33.80 -2.35
N ARG A 8 23.97 -35.03 -1.89
CA ARG A 8 22.89 -35.93 -1.43
C ARG A 8 22.10 -35.32 -0.28
N TYR A 9 22.76 -34.70 0.68
CA TYR A 9 22.12 -34.02 1.80
C TYR A 9 21.21 -32.86 1.34
N LEU A 10 21.64 -32.03 0.39
CA LEU A 10 20.83 -30.94 -0.16
C LEU A 10 19.54 -31.47 -0.81
N ILE A 11 19.65 -32.52 -1.61
CA ILE A 11 18.50 -33.11 -2.31
C ILE A 11 17.54 -33.82 -1.34
N GLU A 12 18.08 -34.70 -0.49
CA GLU A 12 17.26 -35.61 0.32
C GLU A 12 16.76 -34.96 1.63
N SER A 13 17.57 -34.08 2.25
CA SER A 13 17.27 -33.49 3.55
C SER A 13 16.78 -32.03 3.47
N GLN A 14 17.36 -31.21 2.58
CA GLN A 14 16.92 -29.82 2.37
C GLN A 14 15.82 -29.71 1.30
N GLY A 15 15.60 -30.76 0.51
CA GLY A 15 14.56 -30.78 -0.53
C GLY A 15 14.94 -30.00 -1.80
N GLU A 16 16.21 -29.64 -1.97
CA GLU A 16 16.73 -28.89 -3.11
C GLU A 16 16.91 -29.82 -4.32
N GLN A 17 15.80 -30.16 -4.99
CA GLN A 17 15.78 -31.16 -6.07
C GLN A 17 16.69 -30.82 -7.27
N ASN A 18 17.00 -29.54 -7.47
CA ASN A 18 17.85 -29.06 -8.56
C ASN A 18 19.28 -28.75 -8.13
N ALA A 19 19.68 -29.12 -6.90
CA ALA A 19 21.03 -28.87 -6.42
C ALA A 19 22.07 -29.58 -7.31
N THR A 20 23.19 -28.90 -7.56
CA THR A 20 24.28 -29.37 -8.41
C THR A 20 25.56 -29.58 -7.59
N LYS A 21 26.56 -30.22 -8.21
CA LYS A 21 27.90 -30.32 -7.61
C LYS A 21 28.54 -28.95 -7.40
N ASP A 22 28.23 -27.99 -8.27
CA ASP A 22 28.75 -26.63 -8.15
C ASP A 22 28.15 -25.90 -6.95
N ASP A 23 26.85 -26.09 -6.66
CA ASP A 23 26.21 -25.54 -5.47
C ASP A 23 26.82 -26.11 -4.19
N ALA A 24 27.00 -27.43 -4.13
CA ALA A 24 27.65 -28.08 -2.99
C ALA A 24 29.11 -27.64 -2.83
N GLN A 25 29.84 -27.41 -3.93
CA GLN A 25 31.21 -26.90 -3.90
C GLN A 25 31.25 -25.45 -3.43
N ALA A 26 30.29 -24.61 -3.85
CA ALA A 26 30.16 -23.23 -3.41
C ALA A 26 29.93 -23.13 -1.90
N ILE A 27 29.08 -24.01 -1.33
CA ILE A 27 28.87 -24.11 0.12
C ILE A 27 30.17 -24.51 0.84
N ILE A 28 30.88 -25.52 0.33
CA ILE A 28 32.18 -25.91 0.91
C ILE A 28 33.16 -24.73 0.88
N HIS A 29 33.15 -23.92 -0.17
CA HIS A 29 34.02 -22.76 -0.30
C HIS A 29 33.64 -21.62 0.64
N SER A 30 32.34 -21.34 0.83
CA SER A 30 31.87 -20.19 1.60
C SER A 30 32.11 -20.31 3.10
N VAL A 31 32.13 -21.52 3.67
CA VAL A 31 32.33 -21.74 5.11
C VAL A 31 33.80 -22.00 5.49
N ARG A 32 34.75 -21.73 4.59
CA ARG A 32 36.18 -21.91 4.83
C ARG A 32 36.82 -20.64 5.37
N HIS A 33 37.68 -20.81 6.38
CA HIS A 33 38.52 -19.74 6.93
C HIS A 33 40.01 -19.84 6.52
N LEU A 34 40.44 -20.95 5.87
CA LEU A 34 41.84 -21.17 5.47
C LEU A 34 41.95 -21.83 4.08
N ASN A 35 42.94 -21.39 3.27
CA ASN A 35 43.23 -21.86 1.90
C ASN A 35 43.78 -23.30 1.79
N ILE A 36 43.65 -24.13 2.83
CA ILE A 36 44.06 -25.54 2.79
C ILE A 36 42.98 -26.33 2.06
N ILE A 37 43.29 -27.02 0.96
CA ILE A 37 42.36 -27.82 0.14
C ILE A 37 41.85 -29.03 0.96
N PRO A 38 40.59 -29.07 1.44
CA PRO A 38 40.03 -30.26 2.05
C PRO A 38 39.13 -30.98 1.03
N ARG A 39 39.14 -32.30 1.06
CA ARG A 39 38.27 -33.15 0.22
C ARG A 39 36.77 -33.12 0.66
N GLY A 40 36.35 -32.15 1.47
CA GLY A 40 34.98 -32.06 1.98
C GLY A 40 34.77 -31.14 3.19
N LEU A 41 33.55 -31.17 3.74
CA LEU A 41 33.06 -30.41 4.88
C LEU A 41 33.29 -31.16 6.20
N HIS A 42 33.93 -30.54 7.20
CA HIS A 42 34.04 -31.10 8.56
C HIS A 42 32.86 -30.64 9.43
N LEU A 43 32.69 -31.24 10.62
CA LEU A 43 31.49 -31.04 11.45
C LEU A 43 31.23 -29.57 11.82
N GLU A 44 32.25 -28.86 12.28
CA GLU A 44 32.16 -27.44 12.65
C GLU A 44 31.76 -26.55 11.44
N ALA A 45 32.38 -26.76 10.29
CA ALA A 45 31.98 -26.08 9.04
C ALA A 45 30.55 -26.42 8.60
N PHE A 46 30.06 -27.64 8.89
CA PHE A 46 28.68 -28.01 8.63
C PHE A 46 27.70 -27.23 9.52
N PHE A 47 27.98 -27.09 10.81
CA PHE A 47 27.16 -26.24 11.69
C PHE A 47 27.15 -24.78 11.26
N ARG A 48 28.30 -24.24 10.84
CA ARG A 48 28.38 -22.87 10.29
C ARG A 48 27.55 -22.71 9.02
N TYR A 49 27.51 -23.72 8.16
CA TYR A 49 26.60 -23.74 7.02
C TYR A 49 25.14 -23.74 7.48
N LEU A 50 24.75 -24.68 8.36
CA LEU A 50 23.36 -24.85 8.80
C LEU A 50 22.79 -23.61 9.51
N LEU A 51 23.62 -22.94 10.32
CA LEU A 51 23.25 -21.78 11.13
C LEU A 51 23.57 -20.44 10.44
N GLY A 52 24.26 -20.48 9.30
CA GLY A 52 24.69 -19.27 8.57
C GLY A 52 23.63 -18.75 7.59
N ASP A 53 23.80 -17.51 7.15
CA ASP A 53 22.88 -16.81 6.23
C ASP A 53 22.71 -17.54 4.88
N ILE A 54 23.69 -18.33 4.48
CA ILE A 54 23.68 -19.13 3.24
C ILE A 54 22.67 -20.30 3.29
N ASN A 55 22.18 -20.67 4.47
CA ASN A 55 21.12 -21.66 4.68
C ASN A 55 19.86 -21.02 5.26
N SER A 56 19.59 -19.77 4.88
CA SER A 56 18.40 -19.03 5.31
C SER A 56 17.12 -19.80 4.98
N PRO A 57 16.15 -19.89 5.91
CA PRO A 57 14.84 -20.49 5.64
C PRO A 57 14.01 -19.67 4.64
N LEU A 58 14.43 -18.43 4.35
CA LEU A 58 13.85 -17.59 3.32
C LEU A 58 14.73 -17.63 2.05
N PRO A 59 14.13 -17.80 0.86
CA PRO A 59 14.88 -17.75 -0.38
C PRO A 59 15.55 -16.38 -0.57
N PRO A 60 16.63 -16.29 -1.37
CA PRO A 60 17.23 -15.02 -1.74
C PRO A 60 16.19 -14.04 -2.30
N PRO A 61 16.33 -12.73 -2.05
CA PRO A 61 15.38 -11.75 -2.54
C PRO A 61 15.46 -11.66 -4.07
N GLN A 62 14.55 -12.35 -4.75
CA GLN A 62 14.37 -12.29 -6.19
C GLN A 62 12.89 -12.07 -6.53
N VAL A 63 12.62 -11.19 -7.50
CA VAL A 63 11.28 -11.00 -8.04
C VAL A 63 10.92 -12.24 -8.85
N CYS A 64 9.82 -12.90 -8.48
CA CYS A 64 9.38 -14.17 -9.04
C CYS A 64 7.93 -14.16 -9.53
N ASN A 65 7.13 -13.16 -9.16
CA ASN A 65 5.80 -12.98 -9.73
C ASN A 65 5.91 -12.40 -11.14
N ASP A 66 4.92 -12.71 -11.98
CA ASP A 66 4.68 -11.96 -13.21
C ASP A 66 4.35 -10.51 -12.84
N MET A 67 5.09 -9.55 -13.42
CA MET A 67 4.98 -8.11 -13.14
C MET A 67 4.34 -7.32 -14.30
N ASN A 68 3.79 -8.02 -15.30
CA ASN A 68 3.14 -7.42 -16.47
C ASN A 68 1.61 -7.33 -16.35
N ALA A 69 1.02 -7.86 -15.29
CA ALA A 69 -0.42 -7.70 -15.05
C ALA A 69 -0.73 -6.26 -14.56
N PRO A 70 -2.01 -5.84 -14.62
CA PRO A 70 -2.45 -4.54 -14.13
C PRO A 70 -2.08 -4.29 -12.67
N LEU A 71 -1.78 -3.04 -12.32
CA LEU A 71 -1.43 -2.64 -10.95
C LEU A 71 -2.48 -3.04 -9.89
N ALA A 72 -3.77 -3.09 -10.25
CA ALA A 72 -4.84 -3.55 -9.36
C ALA A 72 -4.71 -5.03 -8.96
N HIS A 73 -3.90 -5.83 -9.67
CA HIS A 73 -3.69 -7.25 -9.39
C HIS A 73 -2.60 -7.50 -8.34
N TYR A 74 -2.02 -6.47 -7.74
CA TYR A 74 -0.95 -6.60 -6.76
C TYR A 74 -1.35 -5.95 -5.43
N PHE A 75 -0.94 -6.55 -4.33
CA PHE A 75 -0.84 -5.86 -3.05
C PHE A 75 0.36 -4.90 -3.08
N LEU A 76 0.18 -3.71 -2.51
CA LEU A 76 1.17 -2.64 -2.51
C LEU A 76 1.61 -2.33 -1.09
N PHE A 77 2.91 -2.28 -0.85
CA PHE A 77 3.46 -1.92 0.45
C PHE A 77 3.14 -0.44 0.73
N THR A 78 2.19 -0.18 1.64
CA THR A 78 1.57 1.14 1.80
C THR A 78 1.78 1.74 3.19
N GLY A 79 2.32 2.96 3.25
CA GLY A 79 2.43 3.76 4.47
C GLY A 79 1.21 4.68 4.67
N HIS A 80 0.84 4.89 5.94
CA HIS A 80 -0.16 5.86 6.39
C HIS A 80 0.53 7.04 7.07
N ASN A 81 0.10 8.27 6.78
CA ASN A 81 0.65 9.52 7.36
C ASN A 81 2.19 9.49 7.42
N SER A 82 2.81 9.24 6.26
CA SER A 82 4.21 8.79 6.15
C SER A 82 5.24 9.82 6.61
N TYR A 83 4.80 11.03 6.94
CA TYR A 83 5.60 12.14 7.44
C TYR A 83 5.70 12.18 8.98
N LEU A 84 4.82 11.49 9.71
CA LEU A 84 4.78 11.51 11.17
C LEU A 84 5.91 10.69 11.80
N THR A 85 6.55 11.23 12.84
CA THR A 85 7.63 10.55 13.58
C THR A 85 7.11 9.75 14.78
N GLY A 86 5.85 9.91 15.18
CA GLY A 86 5.26 9.24 16.32
C GLY A 86 3.73 9.22 16.26
N ASN A 87 3.09 9.63 17.36
CA ASN A 87 1.63 9.64 17.52
C ASN A 87 0.90 10.62 16.56
N GLN A 88 -0.41 10.46 16.40
CA GLN A 88 -1.23 11.22 15.45
C GLN A 88 -1.60 12.64 15.95
N LEU A 89 -1.35 12.99 17.21
CA LEU A 89 -1.87 14.24 17.81
C LEU A 89 -0.81 15.32 18.01
N SER A 90 0.41 14.96 18.39
CA SER A 90 1.43 15.93 18.85
C SER A 90 2.85 15.59 18.42
N SER A 91 3.04 14.50 17.65
CA SER A 91 4.38 14.13 17.21
C SER A 91 4.93 15.09 16.16
N SER A 92 6.25 15.02 15.94
CA SER A 92 6.89 15.80 14.89
C SER A 92 6.58 15.24 13.50
N SER A 93 6.72 16.09 12.48
CA SER A 93 6.61 15.74 11.07
C SER A 93 7.96 15.99 10.42
N SER A 94 8.46 15.02 9.66
CA SER A 94 9.75 15.16 8.99
C SER A 94 9.84 14.24 7.77
N VAL A 95 10.90 14.41 6.99
CA VAL A 95 11.19 13.53 5.85
C VAL A 95 11.80 12.18 6.27
N VAL A 96 12.24 12.05 7.52
CA VAL A 96 12.99 10.85 7.98
C VAL A 96 12.14 9.57 7.90
N PRO A 97 10.87 9.54 8.35
CA PRO A 97 10.02 8.35 8.22
C PRO A 97 9.74 8.00 6.76
N ILE A 98 9.57 8.99 5.88
CA ILE A 98 9.41 8.79 4.43
C ILE A 98 10.63 8.07 3.84
N ILE A 99 11.84 8.57 4.14
CA ILE A 99 13.10 7.96 3.67
C ILE A 99 13.22 6.52 4.18
N LYS A 100 12.96 6.30 5.48
CA LYS A 100 13.01 4.96 6.10
C LYS A 100 11.99 4.02 5.45
N ALA A 101 10.78 4.48 5.16
CA ALA A 101 9.74 3.69 4.52
C ALA A 101 10.17 3.26 3.11
N LEU A 102 10.59 4.21 2.26
CA LEU A 102 11.03 3.91 0.90
C LEU A 102 12.20 2.94 0.85
N ARG A 103 13.20 3.12 1.72
CA ARG A 103 14.37 2.22 1.83
C ARG A 103 14.02 0.83 2.37
N ARG A 104 12.90 0.68 3.07
CA ARG A 104 12.33 -0.61 3.49
C ARG A 104 11.45 -1.27 2.42
N GLY A 105 11.28 -0.64 1.25
CA GLY A 105 10.48 -1.17 0.16
C GLY A 105 9.04 -0.65 0.11
N VAL A 106 8.61 0.28 0.97
CA VAL A 106 7.27 0.91 0.86
C VAL A 106 7.12 1.59 -0.49
N ARG A 107 6.01 1.35 -1.18
CA ARG A 107 5.70 1.84 -2.54
C ARG A 107 4.62 2.90 -2.56
N VAL A 108 3.82 3.04 -1.50
CA VAL A 108 2.80 4.09 -1.40
C VAL A 108 3.10 5.00 -0.21
N ILE A 109 3.30 6.28 -0.47
CA ILE A 109 3.64 7.32 0.52
C ILE A 109 2.50 8.33 0.61
N GLU A 110 2.02 8.59 1.82
CA GLU A 110 0.95 9.55 2.07
C GLU A 110 1.48 10.90 2.56
N LEU A 111 0.95 11.99 1.98
CA LEU A 111 1.24 13.37 2.34
C LEU A 111 -0.06 14.19 2.43
N ASP A 112 -0.32 14.77 3.59
CA ASP A 112 -1.51 15.59 3.82
C ASP A 112 -1.17 17.05 3.57
N LEU A 113 -1.76 17.62 2.52
CA LEU A 113 -1.39 18.93 2.01
C LEU A 113 -2.27 20.01 2.63
N TRP A 114 -1.64 20.93 3.37
CA TRP A 114 -2.31 22.06 4.01
C TRP A 114 -1.67 23.40 3.63
N PRO A 115 -2.46 24.48 3.51
CA PRO A 115 -1.92 25.82 3.39
C PRO A 115 -1.10 26.20 4.63
N ASN A 116 -0.03 26.97 4.45
CA ASN A 116 0.60 27.66 5.57
C ASN A 116 -0.31 28.79 6.09
N SER A 117 0.03 29.37 7.25
CA SER A 117 -0.77 30.45 7.87
C SER A 117 -0.97 31.67 6.95
N ALA A 118 -0.02 31.96 6.07
CA ALA A 118 -0.10 33.04 5.09
C ALA A 118 -0.85 32.66 3.79
N LYS A 119 -1.40 31.44 3.70
CA LYS A 119 -2.13 30.88 2.54
C LYS A 119 -1.39 31.00 1.18
N ASN A 120 -0.06 31.07 1.21
CA ASN A 120 0.78 31.29 0.03
C ASN A 120 1.76 30.16 -0.24
N ASN A 121 1.80 29.14 0.62
CA ASN A 121 2.69 27.99 0.49
C ASN A 121 2.05 26.72 1.06
N VAL A 122 2.62 25.56 0.73
CA VAL A 122 2.09 24.24 1.08
C VAL A 122 2.98 23.54 2.10
N LEU A 123 2.36 23.06 3.16
CA LEU A 123 2.94 22.28 4.23
C LEU A 123 2.34 20.86 4.22
N VAL A 124 3.10 19.92 4.77
CA VAL A 124 2.64 18.57 5.08
C VAL A 124 2.48 18.46 6.59
N THR A 125 1.27 18.17 7.05
CA THR A 125 0.90 18.14 8.47
C THR A 125 -0.42 17.41 8.69
N HIS A 126 -0.64 16.86 9.89
CA HIS A 126 -1.92 16.27 10.24
C HIS A 126 -2.87 17.36 10.73
N GLY A 127 -3.86 17.71 9.91
CA GLY A 127 -4.77 18.83 10.15
C GLY A 127 -5.58 18.70 11.45
N GLY A 128 -5.88 19.82 12.10
CA GLY A 128 -6.66 19.83 13.35
C GLY A 128 -5.94 19.23 14.56
N THR A 129 -4.62 19.07 14.50
CA THR A 129 -3.80 18.51 15.59
C THR A 129 -2.64 19.43 15.99
N LEU A 130 -1.88 19.04 17.02
CA LEU A 130 -0.66 19.70 17.49
C LEU A 130 0.60 19.14 16.83
N THR A 131 0.47 18.33 15.78
CA THR A 131 1.63 17.84 15.04
C THR A 131 2.37 19.01 14.39
N SER A 132 3.71 18.96 14.38
CA SER A 132 4.49 19.95 13.63
C SER A 132 4.29 19.75 12.12
N SER A 133 4.74 20.70 11.31
CA SER A 133 4.66 20.59 9.84
C SER A 133 6.02 20.51 9.17
N VAL A 134 6.04 19.99 7.94
CA VAL A 134 7.23 19.97 7.07
C VAL A 134 6.89 20.52 5.68
N LYS A 135 7.82 21.26 5.06
CA LYS A 135 7.59 21.84 3.71
C LYS A 135 7.40 20.73 2.67
N LEU A 136 6.36 20.82 1.83
CA LEU A 136 6.08 19.83 0.78
C LEU A 136 7.29 19.56 -0.11
N LEU A 137 7.99 20.61 -0.57
CA LEU A 137 9.16 20.46 -1.44
C LEU A 137 10.29 19.61 -0.81
N LYS A 138 10.43 19.62 0.53
CA LYS A 138 11.39 18.73 1.21
C LYS A 138 10.95 17.26 1.11
N CYS A 139 9.66 16.99 1.29
CA CYS A 139 9.09 15.65 1.13
C CYS A 139 9.25 15.13 -0.30
N LEU A 140 8.89 15.94 -1.31
CA LEU A 140 9.01 15.54 -2.72
C LEU A 140 10.45 15.19 -3.11
N ARG A 141 11.43 16.00 -2.67
CA ARG A 141 12.87 15.72 -2.90
C ARG A 141 13.32 14.44 -2.19
N ALA A 142 12.93 14.27 -0.93
CA ALA A 142 13.24 13.05 -0.18
C ALA A 142 12.66 11.79 -0.86
N ILE A 143 11.46 11.90 -1.43
CA ILE A 143 10.86 10.82 -2.23
C ILE A 143 11.68 10.59 -3.51
N LYS A 144 11.97 11.63 -4.29
CA LYS A 144 12.77 11.52 -5.52
C LYS A 144 14.09 10.77 -5.29
N ASP A 145 14.81 11.13 -4.24
CA ASP A 145 16.15 10.61 -3.95
C ASP A 145 16.13 9.16 -3.42
N ASN A 146 14.97 8.66 -2.97
CA ASN A 146 14.87 7.33 -2.33
C ASN A 146 13.82 6.41 -2.97
N ALA A 147 13.03 6.90 -3.92
CA ALA A 147 11.90 6.18 -4.53
C ALA A 147 12.33 4.80 -5.02
N PHE A 148 13.49 4.73 -5.68
CA PHE A 148 13.96 3.51 -6.34
C PHE A 148 15.18 2.88 -5.66
N TYR A 149 15.41 3.17 -4.37
CA TYR A 149 16.51 2.61 -3.60
C TYR A 149 16.34 1.09 -3.37
N ALA A 150 15.16 0.68 -2.90
CA ALA A 150 14.89 -0.71 -2.55
C ALA A 150 14.29 -1.54 -3.70
N SER A 151 13.70 -0.88 -4.70
CA SER A 151 12.95 -1.51 -5.79
C SER A 151 12.86 -0.56 -6.98
N GLU A 152 12.85 -1.09 -8.20
CA GLU A 152 12.68 -0.29 -9.42
C GLU A 152 11.22 -0.03 -9.78
N TYR A 153 10.30 -0.79 -9.18
CA TYR A 153 8.86 -0.68 -9.43
C TYR A 153 8.30 0.66 -8.92
N PRO A 154 7.15 1.10 -9.47
CA PRO A 154 6.65 2.45 -9.25
C PRO A 154 6.45 2.84 -7.79
N VAL A 155 6.48 4.14 -7.52
CA VAL A 155 6.07 4.73 -6.24
C VAL A 155 4.80 5.54 -6.45
N VAL A 156 3.79 5.33 -5.62
CA VAL A 156 2.57 6.14 -5.58
C VAL A 156 2.67 7.14 -4.44
N ILE A 157 2.39 8.41 -4.73
CA ILE A 157 2.21 9.44 -3.71
C ILE A 157 0.72 9.72 -3.58
N THR A 158 0.14 9.45 -2.41
CA THR A 158 -1.24 9.80 -2.12
C THR A 158 -1.28 11.17 -1.46
N PHE A 159 -1.97 12.13 -2.09
CA PHE A 159 -2.25 13.42 -1.47
C PHE A 159 -3.60 13.42 -0.77
N GLU A 160 -3.62 13.83 0.50
CA GLU A 160 -4.84 14.31 1.14
C GLU A 160 -4.90 15.82 0.98
N ASP A 161 -5.67 16.28 0.00
CA ASP A 161 -5.64 17.65 -0.49
C ASP A 161 -6.65 18.57 0.22
N HIS A 162 -6.13 19.55 0.97
CA HIS A 162 -6.90 20.61 1.63
C HIS A 162 -6.58 22.01 1.07
N LEU A 163 -6.16 22.08 -0.19
CA LEU A 163 -5.66 23.29 -0.83
C LEU A 163 -6.73 24.02 -1.64
N THR A 164 -6.51 25.33 -1.84
CA THR A 164 -7.24 26.15 -2.81
C THR A 164 -6.70 25.91 -4.23
N PRO A 165 -7.44 26.22 -5.31
CA PRO A 165 -6.99 26.04 -6.69
C PRO A 165 -5.61 26.67 -6.99
N ASN A 166 -5.37 27.89 -6.51
CA ASN A 166 -4.06 28.57 -6.65
C ASN A 166 -2.90 27.79 -5.99
N LEU A 167 -3.15 27.13 -4.87
CA LEU A 167 -2.14 26.31 -4.20
C LEU A 167 -1.99 24.94 -4.88
N GLN A 168 -3.06 24.37 -5.44
CA GLN A 168 -2.98 23.17 -6.27
C GLN A 168 -2.13 23.39 -7.52
N ALA A 169 -2.29 24.52 -8.22
CA ALA A 169 -1.42 24.90 -9.33
C ALA A 169 0.05 25.01 -8.89
N LYS A 170 0.30 25.55 -7.70
CA LYS A 170 1.65 25.59 -7.11
C LYS A 170 2.19 24.18 -6.82
N VAL A 171 1.37 23.27 -6.30
CA VAL A 171 1.77 21.86 -6.12
C VAL A 171 2.08 21.21 -7.46
N ALA A 172 1.28 21.46 -8.50
CA ALA A 172 1.53 20.90 -9.83
C ALA A 172 2.92 21.30 -10.36
N LYS A 173 3.28 22.58 -10.23
CA LYS A 173 4.62 23.09 -10.57
C LYS A 173 5.72 22.44 -9.73
N MET A 174 5.52 22.25 -8.42
CA MET A 174 6.49 21.58 -7.55
C MET A 174 6.69 20.11 -7.91
N VAL A 175 5.61 19.38 -8.21
CA VAL A 175 5.65 17.95 -8.58
C VAL A 175 6.35 17.78 -9.93
N ASN A 176 5.94 18.54 -10.95
CA ASN A 176 6.59 18.52 -12.27
C ASN A 176 8.07 18.87 -12.18
N GLY A 177 8.41 19.98 -11.50
CA GLY A 177 9.80 20.41 -11.36
C GLY A 177 10.67 19.45 -10.52
N THR A 178 10.07 18.68 -9.62
CA THR A 178 10.82 17.71 -8.80
C THR A 178 11.05 16.40 -9.56
N PHE A 179 10.00 15.79 -10.10
CA PHE A 179 10.08 14.46 -10.67
C PHE A 179 10.44 14.45 -12.16
N GLY A 180 10.08 15.47 -12.94
CA GLY A 180 10.37 15.52 -14.38
C GLY A 180 9.96 14.21 -15.07
N ASP A 181 10.89 13.58 -15.77
CA ASP A 181 10.68 12.32 -16.50
C ASP A 181 10.33 11.13 -15.59
N MET A 182 10.59 11.22 -14.27
CA MET A 182 10.18 10.18 -13.31
C MET A 182 8.67 10.24 -13.08
N LEU A 183 7.98 11.35 -13.36
CA LEU A 183 6.55 11.47 -13.16
C LEU A 183 5.81 10.69 -14.26
N PHE A 184 4.87 9.84 -13.85
CA PHE A 184 3.91 9.25 -14.77
C PHE A 184 2.66 10.13 -14.82
N VAL A 185 2.34 10.58 -16.03
CA VAL A 185 1.16 11.38 -16.36
C VAL A 185 0.34 10.53 -17.35
N PRO A 186 -0.93 10.22 -17.06
CA PRO A 186 -1.76 9.43 -17.97
C PRO A 186 -2.07 10.23 -19.25
N GLN A 187 -2.19 9.53 -20.38
CA GLN A 187 -2.54 10.15 -21.66
C GLN A 187 -4.01 10.61 -21.74
N SER A 188 -4.86 10.03 -20.89
CA SER A 188 -6.29 10.29 -20.81
C SER A 188 -6.73 10.29 -19.35
N ASP A 189 -7.72 11.12 -19.03
CA ASP A 189 -8.37 11.19 -17.72
C ASP A 189 -9.15 9.91 -17.38
N LYS A 190 -9.43 9.06 -18.37
CA LYS A 190 -10.13 7.79 -18.20
C LYS A 190 -9.17 6.65 -18.50
N LEU A 191 -8.66 6.02 -17.44
CA LEU A 191 -7.95 4.76 -17.53
C LEU A 191 -8.98 3.64 -17.34
N GLU A 192 -9.18 2.81 -18.35
CA GLU A 192 -10.01 1.61 -18.20
C GLU A 192 -9.35 0.61 -17.23
N GLU A 193 -8.03 0.52 -17.29
CA GLU A 193 -7.20 -0.37 -16.50
C GLU A 193 -5.89 0.32 -16.11
N PHE A 194 -5.34 -0.01 -14.93
CA PHE A 194 -4.05 0.54 -14.50
C PHE A 194 -2.89 -0.16 -15.21
N PRO A 195 -1.84 0.59 -15.66
CA PRO A 195 -0.67 -0.03 -16.27
C PRO A 195 0.05 -0.99 -15.31
N SER A 196 0.88 -1.87 -15.86
CA SER A 196 1.61 -2.86 -15.07
C SER A 196 2.76 -2.27 -14.25
N PRO A 197 3.17 -2.91 -13.13
CA PRO A 197 4.39 -2.54 -12.43
C PRO A 197 5.62 -2.49 -13.35
N GLU A 198 5.75 -3.44 -14.28
CA GLU A 198 6.86 -3.51 -15.22
C GLU A 198 6.92 -2.30 -16.15
N TYR A 199 5.79 -1.91 -16.76
CA TYR A 199 5.70 -0.73 -17.62
C TYR A 199 6.03 0.58 -16.87
N LEU A 200 5.71 0.62 -15.58
CA LEU A 200 5.88 1.80 -14.73
C LEU A 200 7.20 1.80 -13.94
N LYS A 201 8.18 0.97 -14.32
CA LYS A 201 9.50 1.00 -13.70
C LYS A 201 10.10 2.40 -13.71
N LYS A 202 10.67 2.79 -12.56
CA LYS A 202 11.26 4.10 -12.29
C LYS A 202 10.27 5.27 -12.43
N LYS A 203 8.96 5.01 -12.34
CA LYS A 203 7.93 6.05 -12.35
C LYS A 203 7.34 6.35 -10.97
N VAL A 204 6.95 7.61 -10.79
CA VAL A 204 6.22 8.14 -9.64
C VAL A 204 4.82 8.53 -10.12
N MET A 205 3.80 8.07 -9.41
CA MET A 205 2.39 8.32 -9.74
C MET A 205 1.74 9.16 -8.65
N ILE A 206 0.86 10.08 -9.02
CA ILE A 206 0.05 10.85 -8.06
C ILE A 206 -1.35 10.23 -7.94
N SER A 207 -1.78 10.06 -6.70
CA SER A 207 -3.12 9.58 -6.34
C SER A 207 -3.83 10.60 -5.46
N THR A 208 -4.88 11.24 -5.95
CA THR A 208 -5.66 12.21 -5.17
C THR A 208 -7.08 12.35 -5.72
N LYS A 209 -7.92 13.11 -5.02
CA LYS A 209 -9.25 13.49 -5.50
C LYS A 209 -9.09 14.56 -6.59
N PRO A 210 -9.87 14.50 -7.68
CA PRO A 210 -9.93 15.59 -8.64
C PRO A 210 -10.40 16.90 -7.98
N PRO A 211 -10.00 18.07 -8.53
CA PRO A 211 -10.52 19.37 -8.11
C PRO A 211 -12.06 19.43 -8.09
N LYS A 212 -12.63 20.21 -7.17
CA LYS A 212 -14.09 20.23 -6.91
C LYS A 212 -14.88 20.78 -8.09
N GLU A 213 -14.35 21.84 -8.71
CA GLU A 213 -14.90 22.57 -9.85
C GLU A 213 -15.15 21.61 -11.03
N TYR A 214 -14.26 20.62 -11.19
CA TYR A 214 -14.39 19.59 -12.21
C TYR A 214 -15.47 18.54 -11.90
N LEU A 215 -15.64 18.17 -10.63
CA LEU A 215 -16.67 17.22 -10.23
C LEU A 215 -18.08 17.81 -10.47
N GLU A 216 -18.21 19.12 -10.32
CA GLU A 216 -19.45 19.84 -10.56
C GLU A 216 -19.79 19.93 -12.06
N THR A 217 -18.80 20.17 -12.92
CA THR A 217 -18.98 20.14 -14.39
C THR A 217 -19.33 18.75 -14.90
N GLN A 218 -18.66 17.68 -14.44
CA GLN A 218 -19.07 16.30 -14.78
C GLN A 218 -20.51 15.99 -14.32
N THR A 219 -20.89 16.42 -13.12
CA THR A 219 -22.25 16.19 -12.62
C THR A 219 -23.29 16.93 -13.48
N ARG A 220 -22.96 18.12 -14.00
CA ARG A 220 -23.81 18.87 -14.93
C ARG A 220 -23.91 18.17 -16.29
N GLU A 221 -22.79 17.72 -16.86
CA GLU A 221 -22.76 16.96 -18.12
C GLU A 221 -23.51 15.62 -18.04
N GLU A 222 -23.35 14.87 -16.94
CA GLU A 222 -24.07 13.61 -16.71
C GLU A 222 -25.58 13.83 -16.53
N LYS A 223 -25.98 14.93 -15.87
CA LYS A 223 -27.39 15.35 -15.77
C LYS A 223 -27.97 15.76 -17.12
N GLU A 224 -27.23 16.52 -17.94
CA GLU A 224 -27.68 16.90 -19.28
C GLU A 224 -27.77 15.70 -20.24
N THR A 225 -26.86 14.73 -20.10
CA THR A 225 -26.87 13.50 -20.92
C THR A 225 -28.00 12.55 -20.51
N SER A 226 -28.34 12.50 -19.21
CA SER A 226 -29.48 11.74 -18.69
C SER A 226 -30.84 12.42 -18.96
N GLU A 227 -30.89 13.75 -19.07
CA GLU A 227 -32.08 14.49 -19.52
C GLU A 227 -32.32 14.39 -21.04
N LYS A 228 -31.25 14.37 -21.85
CA LYS A 228 -31.36 14.14 -23.31
C LYS A 228 -31.84 12.73 -23.64
N SER A 229 -31.56 11.73 -22.79
CA SER A 229 -32.06 10.36 -22.95
C SER A 229 -33.50 10.17 -22.44
N LYS A 230 -34.05 11.09 -21.63
CA LYS A 230 -35.46 11.12 -21.21
C LYS A 230 -36.39 11.93 -22.14
N LYS A 231 -35.86 12.69 -23.11
CA LYS A 231 -36.67 13.45 -24.09
C LYS A 231 -37.15 12.65 -25.31
N SER A 232 -36.88 11.34 -25.38
CA SER A 232 -37.43 10.44 -26.40
C SER A 232 -38.40 9.42 -25.81
N SER A 233 -39.41 9.86 -25.05
CA SER A 233 -40.69 9.15 -24.94
C SER A 233 -41.75 9.97 -24.19
N LYS A 234 -42.91 10.11 -24.85
CA LYS A 234 -44.25 10.53 -24.38
C LYS A 234 -44.55 12.03 -24.24
N LYS A 235 -45.34 12.48 -25.24
CA LYS A 235 -46.37 13.53 -25.15
C LYS A 235 -47.55 13.07 -24.25
N THR A 236 -48.30 14.08 -23.77
CA THR A 236 -49.63 14.09 -23.11
C THR A 236 -49.67 13.48 -21.70
N ASN A 237 -50.26 14.09 -20.65
CA ASN A 237 -51.37 15.05 -20.56
C ASN A 237 -51.24 15.99 -19.33
N SER A 238 -52.01 17.07 -19.34
CA SER A 238 -52.18 18.13 -18.33
C SER A 238 -52.78 17.68 -16.99
N GLU A 239 -52.39 18.32 -15.86
CA GLU A 239 -53.28 18.76 -14.76
C GLU A 239 -52.56 19.61 -13.70
N ILE A 240 -53.34 20.34 -12.90
CA ILE A 240 -53.05 21.61 -12.19
C ILE A 240 -52.90 21.41 -10.66
N LYS A 241 -51.83 22.00 -10.06
CA LYS A 241 -51.61 22.61 -8.68
C LYS A 241 -52.08 21.86 -7.39
N PRO A 242 -51.64 22.21 -6.14
CA PRO A 242 -51.09 23.48 -5.66
C PRO A 242 -49.87 23.45 -4.69
N GLU A 243 -49.46 24.67 -4.36
CA GLU A 243 -48.37 25.18 -3.51
C GLU A 243 -48.42 24.76 -2.02
N THR A 244 -47.28 24.77 -1.33
CA THR A 244 -47.10 25.40 0.00
C THR A 244 -45.63 25.54 0.44
N ASN A 245 -45.23 26.81 0.60
CA ASN A 245 -44.34 27.48 1.57
C ASN A 245 -43.04 26.86 2.14
N GLU A 246 -41.95 27.56 1.81
CA GLU A 246 -40.98 28.26 2.69
C GLU A 246 -40.39 27.56 3.93
N LYS A 247 -39.05 27.47 3.97
CA LYS A 247 -38.23 28.41 4.77
C LYS A 247 -36.72 28.31 4.49
N ASP A 248 -36.15 29.49 4.34
CA ASP A 248 -34.73 29.83 4.15
C ASP A 248 -33.81 29.37 5.29
N GLN A 249 -32.53 29.21 4.96
CA GLN A 249 -31.50 30.03 5.62
C GLN A 249 -30.24 30.19 4.76
N LEU A 250 -29.88 31.46 4.63
CA LEU A 250 -28.85 32.10 3.81
C LEU A 250 -27.43 31.67 4.18
N ASN A 251 -26.54 31.64 3.19
CA ASN A 251 -25.17 32.06 3.37
C ASN A 251 -24.75 32.85 2.13
N GLU A 252 -24.56 34.16 2.33
CA GLU A 252 -23.97 35.10 1.38
C GLU A 252 -22.47 34.82 1.29
N GLU A 253 -21.94 34.54 0.09
CA GLU A 253 -20.53 34.76 -0.22
C GLU A 253 -20.43 35.49 -1.55
N GLU A 254 -19.54 36.48 -1.55
CA GLU A 254 -19.45 37.63 -2.43
C GLU A 254 -19.04 37.24 -3.86
N HIS A 255 -19.73 37.83 -4.84
CA HIS A 255 -19.33 37.80 -6.25
C HIS A 255 -18.01 38.56 -6.44
N LEU A 256 -16.93 37.84 -6.71
CA LEU A 256 -15.68 38.38 -7.24
C LEU A 256 -15.30 37.64 -8.54
N GLU A 257 -15.49 38.36 -9.64
CA GLU A 257 -14.81 38.30 -10.96
C GLU A 257 -14.34 36.91 -11.47
N GLU A 258 -15.18 36.27 -12.29
CA GLU A 258 -15.06 34.90 -12.84
C GLU A 258 -14.12 34.72 -14.06
N GLU A 259 -13.27 35.68 -14.44
CA GLU A 259 -12.62 35.60 -15.77
C GLU A 259 -11.23 34.92 -15.82
N ASP A 260 -10.60 34.58 -14.69
CA ASP A 260 -9.25 33.97 -14.67
C ASP A 260 -9.10 32.64 -13.88
N GLU A 261 -10.17 32.14 -13.23
CA GLU A 261 -10.09 30.88 -12.46
C GLU A 261 -10.16 29.61 -13.32
N ASP A 262 -10.70 29.69 -14.54
CA ASP A 262 -10.94 28.52 -15.40
C ASP A 262 -9.65 27.88 -15.98
N LYS A 263 -8.48 28.53 -15.81
CA LYS A 263 -7.18 28.06 -16.32
C LYS A 263 -6.22 27.47 -15.29
N THR A 264 -6.48 27.59 -13.98
CA THR A 264 -5.50 27.24 -12.93
C THR A 264 -5.65 25.81 -12.36
N ALA A 265 -6.84 25.22 -12.38
CA ALA A 265 -7.14 23.84 -11.98
C ALA A 265 -6.73 22.68 -12.95
N PRO A 266 -6.53 22.88 -14.28
CA PRO A 266 -6.21 21.80 -15.20
C PRO A 266 -4.87 21.13 -14.93
N GLU A 267 -3.79 21.90 -14.69
CA GLU A 267 -2.43 21.34 -14.58
C GLU A 267 -2.32 20.31 -13.44
N TYR A 268 -2.93 20.59 -12.28
CA TYR A 268 -2.93 19.68 -11.14
C TYR A 268 -3.71 18.39 -11.43
N ARG A 269 -4.85 18.52 -12.13
CA ARG A 269 -5.66 17.37 -12.56
C ARG A 269 -4.89 16.43 -13.47
N HIS A 270 -4.17 16.97 -14.47
CA HIS A 270 -3.43 16.14 -15.42
C HIS A 270 -2.37 15.26 -14.73
N LEU A 271 -1.86 15.65 -13.55
CA LEU A 271 -0.90 14.83 -12.80
C LEU A 271 -1.53 13.59 -12.16
N ILE A 272 -2.85 13.53 -12.04
CA ILE A 272 -3.55 12.50 -11.26
C ILE A 272 -3.62 11.20 -12.07
N ALA A 273 -2.69 10.30 -11.80
CA ALA A 273 -2.67 8.96 -12.39
C ALA A 273 -3.73 8.02 -11.75
N ILE A 274 -4.04 8.22 -10.46
CA ILE A 274 -5.02 7.40 -9.74
C ILE A 274 -6.09 8.30 -9.13
N HIS A 275 -7.28 8.27 -9.72
CA HIS A 275 -8.40 9.10 -9.30
C HIS A 275 -9.06 8.52 -8.05
N ALA A 276 -8.99 9.26 -6.94
CA ALA A 276 -9.69 8.89 -5.71
C ALA A 276 -11.17 9.28 -5.79
N ALA A 277 -12.06 8.32 -5.57
CA ALA A 277 -13.50 8.53 -5.50
C ALA A 277 -13.95 8.93 -4.09
N LYS A 278 -15.00 9.75 -4.01
CA LYS A 278 -15.65 10.07 -2.74
C LYS A 278 -16.69 8.99 -2.44
N VAL A 279 -16.65 8.46 -1.22
CA VAL A 279 -17.75 7.67 -0.66
C VAL A 279 -18.94 8.62 -0.46
N LYS A 280 -20.01 8.45 -1.22
CA LYS A 280 -21.29 9.13 -1.03
C LYS A 280 -22.39 8.08 -1.12
N GLY A 281 -23.28 8.04 -0.13
CA GLY A 281 -24.38 7.07 -0.11
C GLY A 281 -24.01 5.76 0.57
N ALA A 282 -24.73 4.70 0.21
CA ALA A 282 -24.52 3.38 0.78
C ALA A 282 -23.22 2.75 0.22
N VAL A 283 -22.71 1.71 0.89
CA VAL A 283 -21.44 1.08 0.51
C VAL A 283 -21.55 0.45 -0.90
N GLU A 284 -22.73 -0.07 -1.23
CA GLU A 284 -23.08 -0.67 -2.51
C GLU A 284 -22.90 0.31 -3.67
N ASP A 285 -23.36 1.55 -3.49
CA ASP A 285 -23.22 2.61 -4.49
C ASP A 285 -21.74 2.91 -4.79
N CYS A 286 -20.90 2.80 -3.76
CA CYS A 286 -19.46 3.07 -3.84
C CYS A 286 -18.67 1.91 -4.46
N LEU A 287 -19.20 0.67 -4.41
CA LEU A 287 -18.61 -0.54 -4.98
C LEU A 287 -19.01 -0.77 -6.44
N THR A 288 -19.83 0.11 -7.02
CA THR A 288 -20.16 0.09 -8.45
C THR A 288 -18.89 0.10 -9.33
N ILE A 289 -18.89 -0.74 -10.36
CA ILE A 289 -17.75 -0.90 -11.27
C ILE A 289 -18.10 -0.22 -12.59
N ASP A 290 -17.29 0.77 -12.97
CA ASP A 290 -17.30 1.34 -14.33
C ASP A 290 -16.18 0.66 -15.13
N PRO A 291 -16.51 -0.18 -16.12
CA PRO A 291 -15.49 -0.90 -16.90
C PRO A 291 -14.58 0.03 -17.69
N LYS A 292 -14.95 1.31 -17.87
CA LYS A 292 -14.15 2.30 -18.60
C LYS A 292 -13.37 3.26 -17.70
N LYS A 293 -13.49 3.11 -16.37
CA LYS A 293 -12.93 4.07 -15.42
C LYS A 293 -12.48 3.40 -14.13
N ALA A 294 -11.24 2.94 -14.13
CA ALA A 294 -10.54 2.51 -12.94
C ALA A 294 -10.36 3.68 -11.96
N ARG A 295 -10.70 3.43 -10.69
CA ARG A 295 -10.66 4.43 -9.61
C ARG A 295 -10.08 3.83 -8.33
N ARG A 296 -9.86 4.69 -7.34
CA ARG A 296 -9.48 4.30 -5.99
C ARG A 296 -10.57 4.66 -4.98
N LEU A 297 -11.02 3.68 -4.20
CA LEU A 297 -11.85 3.91 -3.00
C LEU A 297 -10.96 3.91 -1.75
N SER A 298 -11.38 4.61 -0.70
CA SER A 298 -10.71 4.58 0.61
C SER A 298 -11.71 4.33 1.72
N LEU A 299 -11.47 3.32 2.55
CA LEU A 299 -12.28 2.95 3.71
C LEU A 299 -11.37 2.89 4.94
N SER A 300 -11.86 3.31 6.09
CA SER A 300 -11.22 3.00 7.36
C SER A 300 -11.30 1.49 7.64
N GLU A 301 -10.46 0.98 8.52
CA GLU A 301 -10.52 -0.44 8.93
C GLU A 301 -11.92 -0.85 9.42
N GLN A 302 -12.65 0.04 10.09
CA GLN A 302 -13.98 -0.22 10.65
C GLN A 302 -15.03 -0.30 9.54
N GLU A 303 -15.00 0.65 8.60
CA GLU A 303 -15.90 0.66 7.45
C GLU A 303 -15.70 -0.58 6.58
N LEU A 304 -14.44 -1.04 6.42
CA LEU A 304 -14.17 -2.30 5.73
C LEU A 304 -14.74 -3.49 6.50
N GLU A 305 -14.46 -3.61 7.81
CA GLU A 305 -14.99 -4.70 8.64
C GLU A 305 -16.51 -4.79 8.54
N ASP A 306 -17.21 -3.66 8.57
CA ASP A 306 -18.67 -3.63 8.44
C ASP A 306 -19.15 -3.96 7.02
N ALA A 307 -18.47 -3.43 5.99
CA ALA A 307 -18.79 -3.73 4.59
C ALA A 307 -18.61 -5.21 4.23
N THR A 308 -17.58 -5.88 4.77
CA THR A 308 -17.29 -7.28 4.45
C THR A 308 -18.37 -8.25 4.92
N LYS A 309 -19.14 -7.90 5.95
CA LYS A 309 -20.25 -8.72 6.48
C LYS A 309 -21.38 -8.93 5.46
N MET A 310 -21.63 -7.93 4.61
CA MET A 310 -22.76 -7.94 3.67
C MET A 310 -22.32 -7.91 2.19
N HIS A 311 -21.10 -7.44 1.90
CA HIS A 311 -20.64 -7.14 0.54
C HIS A 311 -19.26 -7.73 0.22
N GLY A 312 -18.82 -8.77 0.93
CA GLY A 312 -17.49 -9.37 0.76
C GLY A 312 -17.14 -9.69 -0.71
N SER A 313 -18.04 -10.38 -1.43
CA SER A 313 -17.84 -10.72 -2.85
C SER A 313 -17.83 -9.50 -3.77
N ASP A 314 -18.64 -8.48 -3.47
CA ASP A 314 -18.66 -7.23 -4.23
C ASP A 314 -17.37 -6.42 -4.05
N ILE A 315 -16.81 -6.42 -2.84
CA ILE A 315 -15.50 -5.83 -2.56
C ILE A 315 -14.42 -6.55 -3.38
N VAL A 316 -14.40 -7.89 -3.39
CA VAL A 316 -13.42 -8.64 -4.19
C VAL A 316 -13.55 -8.28 -5.66
N ARG A 317 -14.77 -8.27 -6.22
CA ARG A 317 -15.02 -7.89 -7.61
C ARG A 317 -14.57 -6.46 -7.90
N PHE A 318 -14.84 -5.52 -7.00
CA PHE A 318 -14.36 -4.14 -7.14
C PHE A 318 -12.83 -4.07 -7.24
N THR A 319 -12.12 -4.82 -6.39
CA THR A 319 -10.64 -4.80 -6.37
C THR A 319 -9.96 -5.47 -7.57
N GLN A 320 -10.71 -6.15 -8.44
CA GLN A 320 -10.11 -6.74 -9.66
C GLN A 320 -9.66 -5.65 -10.62
N GLN A 321 -10.45 -4.60 -10.79
CA GLN A 321 -10.14 -3.48 -11.68
C GLN A 321 -9.71 -2.22 -10.91
N ASN A 322 -10.26 -2.00 -9.72
CA ASN A 322 -10.09 -0.76 -8.96
C ASN A 322 -9.14 -0.94 -7.78
N PHE A 323 -8.61 0.17 -7.28
CA PHE A 323 -7.85 0.17 -6.03
C PHE A 323 -8.77 0.35 -4.83
N LEU A 324 -8.60 -0.49 -3.81
CA LEU A 324 -9.14 -0.25 -2.48
C LEU A 324 -7.99 0.07 -1.52
N ARG A 325 -8.05 1.27 -0.94
CA ARG A 325 -7.19 1.67 0.17
C ARG A 325 -7.92 1.49 1.49
N VAL A 326 -7.26 0.85 2.43
CA VAL A 326 -7.73 0.70 3.81
C VAL A 326 -6.77 1.46 4.72
N TYR A 327 -7.27 2.21 5.69
CA TYR A 327 -6.44 3.00 6.59
C TYR A 327 -6.87 2.88 8.07
N PRO A 328 -5.95 3.15 9.03
CA PRO A 328 -6.25 3.06 10.45
C PRO A 328 -7.36 4.04 10.85
N LYS A 329 -8.28 3.62 11.73
CA LYS A 329 -9.33 4.51 12.24
C LYS A 329 -8.77 5.64 13.09
N GLY A 330 -9.47 6.78 13.13
CA GLY A 330 -9.02 7.99 13.84
C GLY A 330 -8.81 7.81 15.35
N THR A 331 -9.45 6.82 15.99
CA THR A 331 -9.22 6.54 17.43
C THR A 331 -7.85 5.92 17.73
N ARG A 332 -7.08 5.51 16.71
CA ARG A 332 -5.70 5.00 16.86
C ARG A 332 -4.69 6.15 17.02
N ILE A 333 -4.93 7.03 17.98
CA ILE A 333 -4.11 8.22 18.23
C ILE A 333 -2.64 7.91 18.55
N SER A 334 -2.36 6.73 19.13
CA SER A 334 -1.00 6.24 19.41
C SER A 334 -0.28 5.68 18.17
N SER A 335 -0.89 5.75 16.98
CA SER A 335 -0.36 5.17 15.74
C SER A 335 -0.20 3.64 15.77
N SER A 336 -1.07 2.95 16.51
CA SER A 336 -1.21 1.50 16.40
C SER A 336 -1.73 1.09 15.02
N ASN A 337 -1.57 -0.19 14.66
CA ASN A 337 -2.03 -0.74 13.39
C ASN A 337 -3.09 -1.83 13.60
N TYR A 338 -3.87 -2.10 12.57
CA TYR A 338 -5.01 -3.02 12.55
C TYR A 338 -4.65 -4.38 11.95
N ASN A 339 -5.57 -5.34 12.01
CA ASN A 339 -5.36 -6.66 11.38
C ASN A 339 -5.45 -6.53 9.85
N PRO A 340 -4.36 -6.76 9.08
CA PRO A 340 -4.38 -6.56 7.64
C PRO A 340 -5.12 -7.66 6.87
N PHE A 341 -5.39 -8.82 7.51
CA PHE A 341 -5.93 -9.98 6.82
C PHE A 341 -7.33 -9.74 6.27
N VAL A 342 -8.21 -9.04 7.01
CA VAL A 342 -9.56 -8.69 6.52
C VAL A 342 -9.46 -7.96 5.17
N ALA A 343 -8.52 -7.02 5.04
CA ALA A 343 -8.32 -6.27 3.81
C ALA A 343 -7.73 -7.15 2.68
N TRP A 344 -6.66 -7.89 2.94
CA TRP A 344 -6.02 -8.71 1.90
C TRP A 344 -6.89 -9.87 1.42
N MET A 345 -7.68 -10.49 2.30
CA MET A 345 -8.62 -11.56 1.91
C MET A 345 -9.76 -11.06 1.03
N HIS A 346 -10.04 -9.76 1.06
CA HIS A 346 -11.00 -9.12 0.15
C HIS A 346 -10.31 -8.39 -1.01
N GLY A 347 -9.02 -8.66 -1.26
CA GLY A 347 -8.28 -8.15 -2.42
C GLY A 347 -7.83 -6.69 -2.34
N ALA A 348 -8.00 -6.03 -1.18
CA ALA A 348 -7.58 -4.65 -1.00
C ALA A 348 -6.05 -4.50 -1.15
N GLN A 349 -5.63 -3.65 -2.07
CA GLN A 349 -4.23 -3.53 -2.47
C GLN A 349 -3.43 -2.59 -1.56
N MET A 350 -4.04 -1.47 -1.17
CA MET A 350 -3.38 -0.39 -0.43
C MET A 350 -3.76 -0.46 1.05
N VAL A 351 -3.19 -1.42 1.78
CA VAL A 351 -3.40 -1.59 3.21
C VAL A 351 -2.42 -0.71 3.98
N ALA A 352 -2.86 0.50 4.38
CA ALA A 352 -2.01 1.58 4.85
C ALA A 352 -1.66 1.44 6.34
N PHE A 353 -0.37 1.44 6.66
CA PHE A 353 0.12 1.23 8.02
C PHE A 353 0.96 2.41 8.53
N ASN A 354 0.83 2.72 9.82
CA ASN A 354 1.71 3.63 10.53
C ASN A 354 3.11 2.98 10.65
N MET A 355 4.04 3.41 9.79
CA MET A 355 5.38 2.80 9.64
C MET A 355 6.38 3.19 10.75
N GLN A 356 6.08 4.25 11.48
CA GLN A 356 6.83 4.77 12.63
C GLN A 356 6.58 4.00 13.93
N GLY A 357 5.52 3.18 13.96
CA GLY A 357 5.14 2.40 15.13
C GLY A 357 5.91 1.09 15.28
N TYR A 358 5.42 0.24 16.18
CA TYR A 358 5.90 -1.12 16.40
C TYR A 358 4.70 -2.04 16.70
N GLY A 359 4.90 -3.35 16.57
CA GLY A 359 3.93 -4.35 17.02
C GLY A 359 3.56 -5.40 15.98
N LYS A 360 2.79 -6.39 16.45
CA LYS A 360 2.43 -7.62 15.73
C LYS A 360 2.04 -7.38 14.26
N TYR A 361 1.06 -6.51 14.02
CA TYR A 361 0.54 -6.31 12.67
C TYR A 361 1.53 -5.61 11.74
N LEU A 362 2.34 -4.68 12.26
CA LEU A 362 3.38 -4.04 11.45
C LEU A 362 4.42 -5.07 11.00
N TRP A 363 4.78 -6.02 11.88
CA TRP A 363 5.68 -7.13 11.53
C TRP A 363 5.06 -8.08 10.50
N ILE A 364 3.77 -8.41 10.62
CA ILE A 364 3.05 -9.21 9.60
C ILE A 364 3.11 -8.52 8.25
N MET A 365 2.83 -7.23 8.21
CA MET A 365 2.88 -6.43 6.99
C MET A 365 4.28 -6.41 6.39
N GLN A 366 5.32 -6.16 7.20
CA GLN A 366 6.71 -6.23 6.74
C GLN A 366 7.09 -7.62 6.22
N ALA A 367 6.60 -8.69 6.87
CA ALA A 367 6.83 -10.06 6.43
C ALA A 367 6.14 -10.38 5.09
N MET A 368 4.88 -9.95 4.91
CA MET A 368 4.14 -10.10 3.65
C MET A 368 4.93 -9.50 2.48
N PHE A 369 5.49 -8.30 2.66
CA PHE A 369 6.23 -7.61 1.60
C PHE A 369 7.72 -7.98 1.52
N ARG A 370 8.22 -8.95 2.31
CA ARG A 370 9.47 -9.65 1.99
C ARG A 370 9.29 -10.63 0.83
N ALA A 371 8.06 -11.05 0.54
CA ALA A 371 7.76 -11.87 -0.63
C ALA A 371 8.12 -11.14 -1.93
N ASN A 372 8.20 -11.90 -3.03
CA ASN A 372 8.51 -11.38 -4.37
C ASN A 372 9.77 -10.49 -4.40
N GLY A 373 10.82 -10.94 -3.72
CA GLY A 373 12.12 -10.26 -3.69
C GLY A 373 12.15 -8.97 -2.88
N GLY A 374 11.18 -8.73 -1.99
CA GLY A 374 11.14 -7.50 -1.20
C GLY A 374 10.77 -6.25 -2.01
N CYS A 375 10.26 -6.42 -3.23
CA CYS A 375 10.13 -5.32 -4.19
C CYS A 375 8.95 -4.37 -3.89
N GLY A 376 8.13 -4.70 -2.88
CA GLY A 376 6.98 -3.89 -2.43
C GLY A 376 5.68 -4.13 -3.21
N TYR A 377 5.70 -5.04 -4.18
CA TYR A 377 4.54 -5.52 -4.95
C TYR A 377 4.44 -7.04 -4.83
N VAL A 378 3.27 -7.56 -4.46
CA VAL A 378 3.02 -9.01 -4.38
C VAL A 378 1.74 -9.31 -5.16
N LYS A 379 1.81 -10.19 -6.17
CA LYS A 379 0.63 -10.51 -7.00
C LYS A 379 -0.44 -11.16 -6.12
N LYS A 380 -1.69 -10.74 -6.29
CA LYS A 380 -2.84 -11.36 -5.63
C LYS A 380 -2.94 -12.83 -6.06
N PRO A 381 -3.42 -13.72 -5.18
CA PRO A 381 -3.71 -15.08 -5.56
C PRO A 381 -4.82 -15.14 -6.62
N ASP A 382 -4.75 -16.12 -7.52
CA ASP A 382 -5.62 -16.21 -8.71
C ASP A 382 -7.12 -16.20 -8.38
N PHE A 383 -7.52 -16.75 -7.22
CA PHE A 383 -8.92 -16.75 -6.81
C PHE A 383 -9.48 -15.33 -6.57
N LEU A 384 -8.65 -14.37 -6.14
CA LEU A 384 -9.07 -12.96 -6.01
C LEU A 384 -9.07 -12.20 -7.34
N LEU A 385 -8.54 -12.82 -8.40
CA LEU A 385 -8.48 -12.26 -9.75
C LEU A 385 -9.58 -12.81 -10.67
N ASN A 386 -10.27 -13.87 -10.25
CA ASN A 386 -11.32 -14.50 -11.04
C ASN A 386 -12.68 -13.79 -10.85
N ALA A 387 -13.34 -13.40 -11.94
CA ALA A 387 -14.64 -12.74 -11.93
C ALA A 387 -15.75 -13.57 -11.28
N ALA A 388 -15.61 -14.90 -11.24
CA ALA A 388 -16.53 -15.83 -10.59
C ALA A 388 -16.18 -16.11 -9.12
N PHE A 389 -15.46 -15.21 -8.44
CA PHE A 389 -15.10 -15.40 -7.03
C PHE A 389 -16.37 -15.54 -6.17
N ASP A 390 -16.43 -16.67 -5.49
CA ASP A 390 -17.37 -16.98 -4.43
C ASP A 390 -16.54 -17.41 -3.22
N THR A 391 -16.82 -16.81 -2.06
CA THR A 391 -16.12 -17.11 -0.80
C THR A 391 -16.25 -18.58 -0.41
N ASP A 392 -17.35 -19.22 -0.82
CA ASP A 392 -17.65 -20.64 -0.55
C ASP A 392 -16.87 -21.59 -1.47
N MET A 393 -16.22 -21.06 -2.52
CA MET A 393 -15.48 -21.84 -3.52
C MET A 393 -13.96 -21.87 -3.31
N ILE A 394 -13.43 -21.36 -2.18
CA ILE A 394 -12.00 -21.46 -1.90
C ILE A 394 -11.65 -22.96 -1.70
N PRO A 395 -10.88 -23.58 -2.61
CA PRO A 395 -10.63 -25.01 -2.52
C PRO A 395 -9.83 -25.31 -1.23
N PRO A 396 -10.18 -26.38 -0.49
CA PRO A 396 -9.47 -26.73 0.73
C PRO A 396 -8.08 -27.29 0.39
N VAL A 397 -7.10 -26.41 0.14
CA VAL A 397 -5.71 -26.81 0.00
C VAL A 397 -5.16 -27.12 1.37
N LYS A 398 -5.12 -28.41 1.72
CA LYS A 398 -4.49 -28.88 2.95
C LYS A 398 -3.03 -29.23 2.67
N LYS A 399 -2.11 -28.35 3.11
CA LYS A 399 -0.70 -28.70 3.28
C LYS A 399 -0.42 -28.91 4.77
N ILE A 400 0.38 -29.94 5.10
CA ILE A 400 0.83 -30.19 6.47
C ILE A 400 2.19 -29.52 6.64
N LEU A 401 2.27 -28.48 7.48
CA LEU A 401 3.53 -27.87 7.89
C LEU A 401 3.97 -28.47 9.22
N LYS A 402 5.15 -29.11 9.25
CA LYS A 402 5.80 -29.57 10.48
C LYS A 402 6.93 -28.63 10.82
N VAL A 403 6.85 -27.97 11.97
CA VAL A 403 7.91 -27.08 12.48
C VAL A 403 8.51 -27.72 13.73
N LYS A 404 9.83 -27.89 13.76
CA LYS A 404 10.56 -28.36 14.93
C LYS A 404 11.55 -27.28 15.38
N VAL A 405 11.36 -26.79 16.59
CA VAL A 405 12.25 -25.81 17.22
C VAL A 405 13.36 -26.58 17.93
N TYR A 406 14.61 -26.31 17.57
CA TYR A 406 15.77 -27.00 18.12
C TYR A 406 16.48 -26.16 19.20
N MET A 407 16.85 -24.93 18.86
CA MET A 407 17.57 -24.01 19.73
C MET A 407 17.27 -22.55 19.35
N GLY A 408 17.56 -21.62 20.26
CA GLY A 408 17.57 -20.18 19.99
C GLY A 408 18.93 -19.59 20.37
N GLU A 409 19.46 -18.71 19.54
CA GLU A 409 20.74 -18.03 19.71
C GLU A 409 20.56 -16.52 19.45
N GLY A 410 21.41 -15.69 20.04
CA GLY A 410 21.45 -14.24 19.79
C GLY A 410 20.48 -13.39 20.63
N TRP A 411 19.69 -14.00 21.52
CA TRP A 411 18.81 -13.27 22.43
C TRP A 411 19.59 -12.33 23.36
N ASP A 412 20.82 -12.69 23.71
CA ASP A 412 21.74 -11.92 24.53
C ASP A 412 22.17 -10.59 23.88
N LEU A 413 22.03 -10.48 22.55
CA LEU A 413 22.29 -9.24 21.82
C LEU A 413 21.16 -8.20 22.01
N ASP A 414 19.94 -8.67 22.30
CA ASP A 414 18.76 -7.82 22.44
C ASP A 414 18.52 -7.36 23.90
N PHE A 415 19.13 -8.05 24.88
CA PHE A 415 19.01 -7.72 26.30
C PHE A 415 20.37 -7.36 26.90
N ALA A 416 20.53 -6.11 27.36
CA ALA A 416 21.70 -5.75 28.16
C ALA A 416 21.81 -6.64 29.40
N GLY A 417 23.04 -6.99 29.82
CA GLY A 417 23.27 -7.85 31.00
C GLY A 417 22.69 -7.33 32.32
N THR A 418 22.25 -6.07 32.37
CA THR A 418 21.51 -5.47 33.50
C THR A 418 20.02 -5.81 33.52
N HIS A 419 19.47 -6.43 32.47
CA HIS A 419 18.06 -6.87 32.44
C HIS A 419 17.82 -8.13 33.27
N PHE A 420 18.89 -8.85 33.63
CA PHE A 420 18.84 -10.06 34.43
C PHE A 420 19.73 -9.87 35.65
N ASP A 421 19.25 -10.26 36.82
CA ASP A 421 20.09 -10.33 38.01
C ASP A 421 20.76 -11.71 38.12
N LEU A 422 21.79 -11.81 38.96
CA LEU A 422 22.58 -13.03 39.14
C LEU A 422 21.75 -14.23 39.63
N TYR A 423 20.55 -13.97 40.17
CA TYR A 423 19.67 -14.96 40.79
C TYR A 423 18.42 -15.26 39.94
N SER A 424 18.23 -14.55 38.84
CA SER A 424 17.07 -14.63 37.95
C SER A 424 17.54 -14.72 36.49
N PRO A 425 18.10 -15.86 36.06
CA PRO A 425 18.42 -16.07 34.67
C PRO A 425 17.15 -15.98 33.81
N PRO A 426 17.26 -15.58 32.53
CA PRO A 426 16.10 -15.46 31.68
C PRO A 426 15.46 -16.82 31.37
N ASP A 427 14.15 -16.90 31.58
CA ASP A 427 13.32 -18.02 31.11
C ASP A 427 12.69 -17.66 29.76
N PHE A 428 13.21 -18.23 28.69
CA PHE A 428 12.69 -18.04 27.34
C PHE A 428 11.78 -19.18 26.91
N PHE A 429 10.71 -18.85 26.19
CA PHE A 429 9.91 -19.81 25.45
C PHE A 429 9.67 -19.33 24.03
N VAL A 430 9.51 -20.26 23.08
CA VAL A 430 9.19 -19.95 21.69
C VAL A 430 7.72 -20.25 21.44
N LYS A 431 6.97 -19.23 21.00
CA LYS A 431 5.58 -19.39 20.55
C LYS A 431 5.54 -19.40 19.03
N VAL A 432 5.19 -20.55 18.45
CA VAL A 432 4.85 -20.66 17.02
C VAL A 432 3.34 -20.46 16.87
N SER A 433 2.92 -19.56 16.00
CA SER A 433 1.50 -19.27 15.78
C SER A 433 1.18 -19.12 14.31
N LYS A 434 0.06 -19.71 13.88
CA LYS A 434 -0.54 -19.41 12.59
C LYS A 434 -1.28 -18.09 12.73
N MET A 435 -1.01 -17.14 11.84
CA MET A 435 -1.53 -15.77 11.95
C MET A 435 -2.85 -15.55 11.21
N ILE A 436 -3.45 -16.60 10.65
CA ILE A 436 -4.76 -16.55 10.00
C ILE A 436 -5.80 -16.66 11.11
N ASP A 437 -6.35 -15.51 11.52
CA ASP A 437 -7.65 -15.49 12.16
C ASP A 437 -8.66 -15.81 11.04
N THR A 438 -9.39 -16.91 11.13
CA THR A 438 -10.32 -17.33 10.08
C THR A 438 -11.44 -16.30 9.96
N VAL A 439 -11.42 -15.51 8.89
CA VAL A 439 -12.47 -14.50 8.59
C VAL A 439 -13.65 -15.11 7.83
N PHE A 440 -13.48 -16.31 7.28
CA PHE A 440 -14.52 -17.05 6.56
C PHE A 440 -15.18 -18.17 7.39
N ASP A 441 -14.88 -18.27 8.69
CA ASP A 441 -15.60 -19.17 9.60
C ASP A 441 -16.78 -18.38 10.22
N SER A 442 -17.84 -18.15 9.44
CA SER A 442 -19.15 -17.72 9.97
C SER A 442 -20.28 -18.31 9.16
#